data_AF-A0A9Q0L2Q9-F1
#
_entry.id   AF-A0A9Q0L2Q9-F1
#
_cell.length_a   1.000
_cell.length_b   1.000
_cell.length_c   1.000
_cell.angle_alpha   90.00
_cell.angle_beta   90.00
_cell.angle_gamma   90.00
#
_symmetry.space_group_name_H-M   'P 1'
#
loop_
_entity.id
_entity.type
_entity.pdbx_description
1 polymer ?
#
loop_
_entity_poly.entity_id
_entity_poly.type
_entity_poly.pdbx_seq_one_letter_code
_entity_poly.pdbx_strand_id
1 'polypeptide(L)'
;MALLVVPLLALLASLLILSDINGVYGGRSIFMEEDLEFERQLKQLNKPSIKSIKMSSSIPKATFKEASSSGVKHVDLRLQGGGCPSGTVPIRKTTKEDLIRWKSFSNSSGNIHQFLDEGPGKHVHPKLYGDNKTHTFGHWTADGSQKTGCFNALCNGFVQVSKSSPLGLAFPFTSTTGGAILQLPLFLFQNIHSNNWWLGYGEGDHFVDIGYWPPELFNGIKDSAPIVGWRGEAYAPQGELYPQMGTGNLPSRFKGSRQSKITAYFRAVRVYNESYIGVGPYDRSLQSVTDSPYCFYVFDYPYIDDYWRHVFFYGGPGGKC
;
A
#
# COMPACT_ATOMS: atom_id res chain seq x y z
N MET A 1 -82.74 9.48 -12.62
CA MET A 1 -82.97 10.06 -13.97
C MET A 1 -82.12 11.32 -14.05
N ALA A 2 -81.36 11.42 -15.14
CA ALA A 2 -80.22 12.29 -15.46
C ALA A 2 -80.16 13.73 -14.89
N LEU A 3 -78.93 14.19 -14.56
CA LEU A 3 -78.17 15.29 -15.20
C LEU A 3 -77.07 15.78 -14.22
N LEU A 4 -75.78 15.43 -14.39
CA LEU A 4 -74.76 16.08 -15.24
C LEU A 4 -74.59 17.60 -14.99
N VAL A 5 -73.71 17.93 -14.03
CA VAL A 5 -72.76 19.06 -14.14
C VAL A 5 -71.46 18.61 -13.48
N VAL A 6 -70.55 18.05 -14.28
CA VAL A 6 -69.13 17.91 -13.89
C VAL A 6 -68.52 19.29 -14.11
N PRO A 7 -68.08 20.03 -13.09
CA PRO A 7 -67.41 21.29 -13.33
C PRO A 7 -66.00 21.00 -13.83
N LEU A 8 -65.67 21.66 -14.95
CA LEU A 8 -64.40 21.82 -15.65
C LEU A 8 -63.13 22.03 -14.80
N LEU A 9 -63.22 22.04 -13.47
CA LEU A 9 -62.14 22.36 -12.53
C LEU A 9 -61.16 21.19 -12.30
N ALA A 10 -61.58 19.94 -12.53
CA ALA A 10 -60.69 18.78 -12.36
C ALA A 10 -59.70 18.57 -13.52
N LEU A 11 -59.98 19.12 -14.71
CA LEU A 11 -59.09 19.04 -15.88
C LEU A 11 -58.08 20.20 -15.97
N LEU A 12 -58.32 21.32 -15.28
CA LEU A 12 -57.36 22.42 -15.18
C LEU A 12 -56.29 22.16 -14.11
N ALA A 13 -56.62 21.43 -13.04
CA ALA A 13 -55.65 21.06 -12.00
C ALA A 13 -54.62 20.01 -12.48
N SER A 14 -54.97 19.15 -13.44
CA SER A 14 -54.04 18.18 -14.02
C SER A 14 -53.14 18.79 -15.11
N LEU A 15 -53.51 19.93 -15.70
CA LEU A 15 -52.68 20.67 -16.65
C LEU A 15 -51.69 21.64 -15.97
N LEU A 16 -51.94 22.08 -14.74
CA LEU A 16 -51.00 22.91 -13.97
C LEU A 16 -49.90 22.12 -13.25
N ILE A 17 -50.02 20.79 -13.13
CA ILE A 17 -48.93 19.95 -12.60
C ILE A 17 -47.91 19.58 -13.70
N LEU A 18 -48.18 19.90 -14.97
CA LEU A 18 -47.28 19.64 -16.11
C LEU A 18 -46.52 20.87 -16.62
N SER A 19 -46.61 22.03 -15.96
CA SER A 19 -45.89 23.26 -16.36
C SER A 19 -44.80 23.73 -15.40
N ASP A 20 -44.54 23.04 -14.29
CA ASP A 20 -43.31 23.23 -13.49
C ASP A 20 -42.28 22.13 -13.80
N ILE A 21 -41.99 21.96 -15.10
CA ILE A 21 -40.67 21.51 -15.56
C ILE A 21 -39.80 22.77 -15.64
N ASN A 22 -39.61 23.45 -14.51
CA ASN A 22 -38.54 24.43 -14.37
C ASN A 22 -37.30 23.66 -13.92
N GLY A 23 -36.29 23.70 -14.79
CA GLY A 23 -35.19 22.76 -14.86
C GLY A 23 -34.46 22.53 -13.54
N VAL A 24 -33.98 21.29 -13.41
CA VAL A 24 -32.91 20.87 -12.53
C VAL A 24 -31.70 21.80 -12.71
N TYR A 25 -31.64 22.87 -11.93
CA TYR A 25 -30.44 23.71 -11.73
C TYR A 25 -29.69 23.33 -10.44
N GLY A 26 -30.10 22.25 -9.76
CA GLY A 26 -29.42 21.75 -8.55
C GLY A 26 -28.20 20.85 -8.86
N GLY A 27 -28.15 20.20 -10.02
CA GLY A 27 -27.02 19.32 -10.36
C GLY A 27 -25.76 20.09 -10.74
N ARG A 28 -25.89 21.10 -11.60
CA ARG A 28 -24.73 21.77 -12.22
C ARG A 28 -23.92 22.61 -11.24
N SER A 29 -24.55 23.20 -10.22
CA SER A 29 -23.86 23.96 -9.17
C SER A 29 -23.08 23.05 -8.21
N ILE A 30 -23.68 21.92 -7.79
CA ILE A 30 -23.04 20.93 -6.92
C ILE A 30 -21.81 20.33 -7.61
N PHE A 31 -21.93 19.92 -8.88
CA PHE A 31 -20.78 19.42 -9.65
C PHE A 31 -19.67 20.46 -9.81
N MET A 32 -20.01 21.75 -9.99
CA MET A 32 -19.00 22.81 -10.09
C MET A 32 -18.27 23.08 -8.77
N GLU A 33 -18.98 23.00 -7.64
CA GLU A 33 -18.38 23.19 -6.31
C GLU A 33 -17.46 22.02 -5.93
N GLU A 34 -17.88 20.78 -6.21
CA GLU A 34 -17.03 19.59 -6.05
C GLU A 34 -15.79 19.66 -6.95
N ASP A 35 -15.96 20.09 -8.20
CA ASP A 35 -14.85 20.27 -9.14
C ASP A 35 -13.85 21.34 -8.66
N LEU A 36 -14.34 22.47 -8.16
CA LEU A 36 -13.49 23.51 -7.55
C LEU A 36 -12.73 23.00 -6.33
N GLU A 37 -13.35 22.14 -5.53
CA GLU A 37 -12.70 21.52 -4.37
C GLU A 37 -11.60 20.54 -4.80
N PHE A 38 -11.85 19.70 -5.80
CA PHE A 38 -10.81 18.84 -6.37
C PHE A 38 -9.63 19.64 -6.91
N GLU A 39 -9.88 20.73 -7.63
CA GLU A 39 -8.82 21.61 -8.15
C GLU A 39 -7.99 22.25 -7.03
N ARG A 40 -8.61 22.65 -5.92
CA ARG A 40 -7.89 23.15 -4.74
C ARG A 40 -6.98 22.07 -4.14
N GLN A 41 -7.49 20.85 -3.98
CA GLN A 41 -6.72 19.72 -3.46
C GLN A 41 -5.56 19.37 -4.39
N LEU A 42 -5.80 19.31 -5.70
CA LEU A 42 -4.75 19.05 -6.70
C LEU A 42 -3.63 20.08 -6.64
N LYS A 43 -3.93 21.36 -6.44
CA LYS A 43 -2.90 22.41 -6.28
C LYS A 43 -2.05 22.22 -5.02
N GLN A 44 -2.64 21.71 -3.93
CA GLN A 44 -1.91 21.42 -2.70
C GLN A 44 -1.03 20.17 -2.81
N LEU A 45 -1.46 19.16 -3.57
CA LEU A 45 -0.72 17.91 -3.76
C LEU A 45 0.36 18.04 -4.84
N ASN A 46 0.02 18.63 -5.97
CA ASN A 46 0.93 18.81 -7.11
C ASN A 46 1.71 20.13 -7.00
N LYS A 47 2.40 20.32 -5.87
CA LYS A 47 3.28 21.48 -5.68
C LYS A 47 4.34 21.54 -6.79
N PRO A 48 4.75 22.74 -7.21
CA PRO A 48 5.87 22.88 -8.15
C PRO A 48 7.12 22.22 -7.58
N SER A 49 8.00 21.74 -8.45
CA SER A 49 9.27 21.14 -8.04
C SER A 49 10.08 22.14 -7.21
N ILE A 50 10.44 21.77 -5.99
CA ILE A 50 11.29 22.56 -5.10
C ILE A 50 12.72 22.01 -5.18
N LYS A 51 13.73 22.89 -5.17
CA LYS A 51 15.15 22.49 -5.14
C LYS A 51 15.64 22.28 -3.70
N SER A 52 15.62 21.05 -3.20
CA SER A 52 16.49 20.51 -2.10
C SER A 52 15.93 19.12 -1.70
N ILE A 53 16.69 18.11 -1.32
CA ILE A 53 17.71 17.99 -0.26
C ILE A 53 18.76 16.95 -0.70
N LYS A 54 20.05 17.17 -0.40
CA LYS A 54 21.07 16.11 -0.48
C LYS A 54 21.15 15.41 0.87
N MET A 55 20.62 14.20 0.96
CA MET A 55 20.77 13.35 2.13
C MET A 55 21.23 11.96 1.69
N SER A 56 22.25 11.43 2.35
CA SER A 56 22.68 10.04 2.19
C SER A 56 22.13 9.22 3.32
N SER A 57 21.61 8.04 3.03
CA SER A 57 21.41 7.04 4.08
C SER A 57 22.80 6.61 4.53
N SER A 58 23.23 7.01 5.73
CA SER A 58 24.43 6.45 6.35
C SER A 58 24.04 5.06 6.84
N ILE A 59 23.93 4.09 5.92
CA ILE A 59 23.58 2.71 6.23
C ILE A 59 24.59 2.19 7.26
N PRO A 60 24.17 1.64 8.40
CA PRO A 60 25.03 0.74 9.16
C PRO A 60 25.31 -0.43 8.22
N LYS A 61 26.50 -0.46 7.61
CA LYS A 61 26.95 -1.52 6.69
C LYS A 61 27.02 -2.86 7.44
N ALA A 62 25.88 -3.42 7.80
CA ALA A 62 25.75 -4.83 8.06
C ALA A 62 25.87 -5.48 6.68
N THR A 63 27.07 -5.98 6.37
CA THR A 63 27.36 -6.62 5.10
C THR A 63 26.46 -7.86 4.95
N PHE A 64 25.37 -7.71 4.22
CA PHE A 64 24.45 -8.81 3.93
C PHE A 64 25.09 -9.73 2.91
N LYS A 65 25.70 -10.83 3.37
CA LYS A 65 25.93 -12.01 2.54
C LYS A 65 24.79 -12.99 2.82
N GLU A 66 23.76 -13.03 1.99
CA GLU A 66 22.81 -14.14 2.05
C GLU A 66 23.33 -15.33 1.25
N ALA A 67 22.91 -16.53 1.65
CA ALA A 67 23.07 -17.69 0.81
C ALA A 67 22.17 -17.51 -0.43
N SER A 68 22.73 -17.63 -1.62
CA SER A 68 21.95 -17.58 -2.87
C SER A 68 21.39 -18.96 -3.21
N SER A 69 20.12 -19.05 -3.61
CA SER A 69 19.54 -20.28 -4.18
C SER A 69 19.47 -20.20 -5.70
N SER A 70 19.90 -21.28 -6.37
CA SER A 70 19.80 -21.39 -7.82
C SER A 70 18.33 -21.37 -8.28
N GLY A 71 17.99 -20.39 -9.13
CA GLY A 71 16.64 -20.26 -9.71
C GLY A 71 15.77 -19.14 -9.12
N VAL A 72 16.27 -18.41 -8.12
CA VAL A 72 15.64 -17.16 -7.65
C VAL A 72 16.19 -15.98 -8.42
N LYS A 73 15.32 -15.09 -8.90
CA LYS A 73 15.72 -13.82 -9.52
C LYS A 73 15.34 -12.67 -8.60
N HIS A 74 16.15 -11.63 -8.56
CA HIS A 74 15.83 -10.39 -7.85
C HIS A 74 15.03 -9.45 -8.76
N VAL A 75 14.04 -8.77 -8.18
CA VAL A 75 13.26 -7.75 -8.90
C VAL A 75 14.10 -6.48 -9.04
N ASP A 76 14.25 -5.98 -10.27
CA ASP A 76 14.73 -4.62 -10.49
C ASP A 76 13.54 -3.65 -10.57
N LEU A 77 13.36 -2.85 -9.51
CA LEU A 77 12.28 -1.86 -9.39
C LEU A 77 12.73 -0.49 -9.87
N ARG A 78 13.03 -0.38 -11.18
CA ARG A 78 13.42 0.88 -11.79
C ARG A 78 12.48 1.29 -12.92
N LEU A 79 12.32 2.60 -13.09
CA LEU A 79 11.63 3.21 -14.22
C LEU A 79 12.26 2.75 -15.53
N GLN A 80 11.43 2.36 -16.49
CA GLN A 80 11.85 2.08 -17.86
C GLN A 80 12.39 3.37 -18.46
N GLY A 81 13.67 3.41 -18.81
CA GLY A 81 14.35 4.61 -19.32
C GLY A 81 15.45 5.21 -18.41
N GLY A 82 15.82 4.54 -17.32
CA GLY A 82 17.00 4.93 -16.51
C GLY A 82 16.76 6.00 -15.45
N GLY A 83 15.51 6.45 -15.28
CA GLY A 83 15.11 7.39 -14.24
C GLY A 83 15.32 8.86 -14.59
N CYS A 84 15.36 9.71 -13.56
CA CYS A 84 15.44 11.16 -13.71
C CYS A 84 16.90 11.67 -13.82
N PRO A 85 17.12 12.82 -14.48
CA PRO A 85 18.44 13.48 -14.55
C PRO A 85 19.07 13.75 -13.18
N SER A 86 20.37 14.02 -13.17
CA SER A 86 21.08 14.31 -11.92
C SER A 86 20.50 15.53 -11.20
N GLY A 87 20.33 15.42 -9.88
CA GLY A 87 19.70 16.45 -9.06
C GLY A 87 18.18 16.44 -9.07
N THR A 88 17.53 15.46 -9.71
CA THR A 88 16.08 15.33 -9.76
C THR A 88 15.61 13.93 -9.36
N VAL A 89 14.38 13.84 -8.89
CA VAL A 89 13.72 12.57 -8.52
C VAL A 89 12.33 12.52 -9.15
N PRO A 90 11.81 11.31 -9.46
CA PRO A 90 10.46 11.15 -9.98
C PRO A 90 9.45 11.44 -8.88
N ILE A 91 8.57 12.41 -9.13
CA ILE A 91 7.39 12.66 -8.28
C ILE A 91 6.16 12.34 -9.12
N ARG A 92 5.40 11.33 -8.72
CA ARG A 92 4.11 11.02 -9.34
C ARG A 92 3.13 12.13 -8.97
N LYS A 93 2.58 12.81 -9.98
CA LYS A 93 1.49 13.77 -9.78
C LYS A 93 0.19 13.03 -9.53
N THR A 94 -0.62 13.56 -8.62
CA THR A 94 -1.98 13.08 -8.34
C THR A 94 -2.91 13.64 -9.41
N THR A 95 -3.77 12.81 -10.01
CA THR A 95 -4.80 13.29 -10.95
C THR A 95 -6.15 13.50 -10.26
N LYS A 96 -7.09 14.16 -10.94
CA LYS A 96 -8.46 14.31 -10.45
C LYS A 96 -9.11 12.93 -10.24
N GLU A 97 -8.84 12.00 -11.14
CA GLU A 97 -9.32 10.62 -11.06
C GLU A 97 -8.72 9.89 -9.86
N ASP A 98 -7.44 10.12 -9.53
CA ASP A 98 -6.83 9.58 -8.31
C ASP A 98 -7.59 10.07 -7.05
N LEU A 99 -7.95 11.36 -6.99
CA LEU A 99 -8.72 11.92 -5.87
C LEU A 99 -10.14 11.37 -5.80
N ILE A 100 -10.82 11.23 -6.94
CA ILE A 100 -12.18 10.66 -7.00
C ILE A 100 -12.15 9.21 -6.50
N ARG A 101 -11.19 8.40 -6.95
CA ARG A 101 -11.07 7.02 -6.51
C ARG A 101 -10.72 6.90 -5.03
N TRP A 102 -9.87 7.79 -4.51
CA TRP A 102 -9.54 7.86 -3.08
C TRP A 102 -10.76 8.19 -2.22
N LYS A 103 -11.53 9.24 -2.56
CA LYS A 103 -12.76 9.60 -1.83
C LYS A 103 -13.81 8.48 -1.85
N SER A 104 -13.94 7.81 -2.99
CA SER A 104 -14.82 6.64 -3.11
C SER A 104 -14.38 5.50 -2.18
N PHE A 105 -13.07 5.27 -2.05
CA PHE A 105 -12.52 4.28 -1.12
C PHE A 105 -12.77 4.69 0.34
N SER A 106 -12.38 5.89 0.76
CA SER A 106 -12.51 6.35 2.15
C SER A 106 -13.94 6.29 2.67
N ASN A 107 -14.92 6.55 1.80
CA ASN A 107 -16.33 6.46 2.16
C ASN A 107 -16.83 5.01 2.30
N SER A 108 -16.15 4.04 1.68
CA SER A 108 -16.49 2.61 1.72
C SER A 108 -15.75 1.80 2.78
N SER A 109 -14.63 2.29 3.29
CA SER A 109 -13.73 1.58 4.22
C SER A 109 -13.96 1.92 5.70
N GLY A 110 -15.19 2.29 6.08
CA GLY A 110 -15.55 2.80 7.41
C GLY A 110 -14.78 2.16 8.57
N ASN A 111 -14.03 2.96 9.34
CA ASN A 111 -13.28 2.60 10.56
C ASN A 111 -12.47 1.27 10.51
N ILE A 112 -11.93 0.84 9.37
CA ILE A 112 -11.15 -0.42 9.29
C ILE A 112 -9.73 -0.27 9.85
N HIS A 113 -9.26 0.95 10.13
CA HIS A 113 -7.86 1.20 10.50
C HIS A 113 -7.54 1.07 12.00
N GLN A 114 -8.04 0.05 12.70
CA GLN A 114 -7.72 -0.07 14.14
C GLN A 114 -6.31 -0.64 14.42
N PHE A 115 -5.57 -1.04 13.39
CA PHE A 115 -4.16 -1.41 13.50
C PHE A 115 -3.31 -0.51 12.61
N LEU A 116 -2.36 0.21 13.23
CA LEU A 116 -1.38 1.11 12.61
C LEU A 116 -0.81 0.47 11.33
N ASP A 117 -1.30 0.92 10.17
CA ASP A 117 -0.78 0.54 8.86
C ASP A 117 0.50 1.33 8.60
N GLU A 118 1.60 0.93 9.21
CA GLU A 118 2.86 1.64 9.08
C GLU A 118 3.87 0.73 8.40
N GLY A 119 3.99 0.85 7.08
CA GLY A 119 4.99 0.06 6.40
C GLY A 119 4.98 0.12 4.87
N PRO A 120 6.14 -0.10 4.25
CA PRO A 120 6.24 -0.36 2.84
C PRO A 120 6.04 -1.83 2.50
N GLY A 121 5.59 -2.08 1.27
CA GLY A 121 5.37 -3.44 0.79
C GLY A 121 4.95 -3.49 -0.67
N LYS A 122 4.19 -4.53 -1.00
CA LYS A 122 3.56 -4.72 -2.31
C LYS A 122 2.07 -5.02 -2.12
N HIS A 123 1.24 -4.49 -3.01
CA HIS A 123 -0.21 -4.77 -3.01
C HIS A 123 -0.80 -4.65 -4.41
N VAL A 124 -2.07 -5.05 -4.54
CA VAL A 124 -2.90 -4.80 -5.71
C VAL A 124 -4.05 -3.93 -5.22
N HIS A 125 -4.15 -2.70 -5.74
CA HIS A 125 -5.16 -1.76 -5.29
C HIS A 125 -5.79 -1.02 -6.50
N PRO A 126 -6.81 -1.61 -7.14
CA PRO A 126 -7.36 -1.07 -8.39
C PRO A 126 -7.93 0.33 -8.26
N LYS A 127 -8.54 0.66 -7.11
CA LYS A 127 -8.98 2.04 -6.83
C LYS A 127 -7.81 3.04 -6.71
N LEU A 128 -6.61 2.64 -6.28
CA LEU A 128 -5.49 3.56 -6.07
C LEU A 128 -4.69 3.78 -7.37
N TYR A 129 -4.51 2.73 -8.17
CA TYR A 129 -3.67 2.77 -9.36
C TYR A 129 -4.45 2.84 -10.67
N GLY A 130 -5.72 2.39 -10.68
CA GLY A 130 -6.51 2.27 -11.90
C GLY A 130 -6.19 1.03 -12.73
N ASP A 131 -5.45 0.08 -12.17
CA ASP A 131 -5.13 -1.20 -12.80
C ASP A 131 -5.12 -2.35 -11.77
N ASN A 132 -4.99 -3.58 -12.26
CA ASN A 132 -4.93 -4.78 -11.40
C ASN A 132 -3.50 -5.31 -11.24
N LYS A 133 -2.47 -4.47 -11.41
CA LYS A 133 -1.07 -4.90 -11.29
C LYS A 133 -0.64 -4.93 -9.84
N THR A 134 0.42 -5.67 -9.55
CA THR A 134 1.12 -5.52 -8.28
C THR A 134 1.94 -4.24 -8.31
N HIS A 135 1.77 -3.38 -7.31
CA HIS A 135 2.55 -2.16 -7.13
C HIS A 135 3.35 -2.23 -5.84
N THR A 136 4.50 -1.56 -5.81
CA THR A 136 5.12 -1.17 -4.55
C THR A 136 4.24 -0.14 -3.87
N PHE A 137 4.26 -0.12 -2.54
CA PHE A 137 3.62 0.95 -1.80
C PHE A 137 4.39 1.29 -0.54
N GLY A 138 4.14 2.49 -0.04
CA GLY A 138 4.39 2.87 1.34
C GLY A 138 3.12 3.45 1.91
N HIS A 139 2.73 3.05 3.11
CA HIS A 139 1.69 3.72 3.87
C HIS A 139 2.25 4.17 5.20
N TRP A 140 1.92 5.40 5.61
CA TRP A 140 2.31 5.93 6.90
C TRP A 140 1.13 6.69 7.51
N THR A 141 1.06 6.68 8.84
CA THR A 141 0.09 7.42 9.64
C THR A 141 0.75 7.84 10.96
N ALA A 142 0.28 8.91 11.59
CA ALA A 142 0.67 9.32 12.94
C ALA A 142 -0.32 8.84 14.02
N ASP A 143 -1.54 8.45 13.63
CA ASP A 143 -2.66 8.20 14.55
C ASP A 143 -3.53 6.98 14.19
N GLY A 144 -2.94 5.97 13.53
CA GLY A 144 -3.68 4.78 13.09
C GLY A 144 -4.73 5.07 12.01
N SER A 145 -4.43 5.95 11.06
CA SER A 145 -5.31 6.34 9.95
C SER A 145 -6.64 6.94 10.38
N GLN A 146 -6.71 7.47 11.61
CA GLN A 146 -7.93 8.11 12.12
C GLN A 146 -8.12 9.49 11.49
N LYS A 147 -7.06 10.31 11.47
CA LYS A 147 -7.05 11.63 10.82
C LYS A 147 -5.85 11.84 9.91
N THR A 148 -4.74 11.16 10.19
CA THR A 148 -3.49 11.27 9.43
C THR A 148 -3.25 9.99 8.66
N GLY A 149 -2.62 10.02 7.50
CA GLY A 149 -2.47 8.82 6.70
C GLY A 149 -2.13 9.15 5.27
N CYS A 150 -1.25 8.37 4.65
CA CYS A 150 -0.87 8.63 3.27
C CYS A 150 -0.35 7.39 2.57
N PHE A 151 -0.90 7.12 1.40
CA PHE A 151 -0.30 6.20 0.46
C PHE A 151 0.76 6.88 -0.40
N ASN A 152 1.89 6.20 -0.57
CA ASN A 152 3.02 6.58 -1.40
C ASN A 152 3.47 8.02 -1.11
N ALA A 153 3.65 8.82 -2.16
CA ALA A 153 3.91 10.25 -2.07
C ALA A 153 2.67 11.07 -2.50
N LEU A 154 1.46 10.55 -2.27
CA LEU A 154 0.22 11.26 -2.65
C LEU A 154 -0.08 12.47 -1.78
N CYS A 155 0.60 12.61 -0.65
CA CYS A 155 0.55 13.75 0.25
C CYS A 155 1.94 13.99 0.86
N ASN A 156 2.11 15.10 1.58
CA ASN A 156 3.40 15.42 2.20
C ASN A 156 3.73 14.38 3.28
N GLY A 157 4.97 13.89 3.29
CA GLY A 157 5.47 13.01 4.35
C GLY A 157 6.65 12.19 3.88
N PHE A 158 6.47 11.40 2.82
CA PHE A 158 7.58 10.65 2.24
C PHE A 158 8.50 11.56 1.42
N VAL A 159 9.79 11.46 1.66
CA VAL A 159 10.84 12.15 0.88
C VAL A 159 11.48 11.16 -0.08
N GLN A 160 11.16 11.32 -1.37
CA GLN A 160 11.76 10.52 -2.44
C GLN A 160 13.23 10.89 -2.66
N VAL A 161 14.10 9.89 -2.72
CA VAL A 161 15.56 10.05 -2.95
C VAL A 161 16.01 9.32 -4.22
N SER A 162 15.50 8.11 -4.49
CA SER A 162 15.86 7.37 -5.70
C SER A 162 15.40 8.12 -6.95
N LYS A 163 16.28 8.20 -7.95
CA LYS A 163 16.00 8.80 -9.26
C LYS A 163 15.20 7.88 -10.18
N SER A 164 15.14 6.59 -9.85
CA SER A 164 14.59 5.56 -10.73
C SER A 164 13.53 4.70 -10.06
N SER A 165 13.37 4.76 -8.75
CA SER A 165 12.55 3.81 -7.99
C SER A 165 11.55 4.57 -7.11
N PRO A 166 10.47 5.14 -7.68
CA PRO A 166 9.42 5.76 -6.89
C PRO A 166 8.54 4.74 -6.17
N LEU A 167 7.93 5.14 -5.06
CA LEU A 167 6.81 4.40 -4.48
C LEU A 167 5.61 4.40 -5.43
N GLY A 168 4.81 3.32 -5.41
CA GLY A 168 3.68 3.17 -6.31
C GLY A 168 4.04 2.64 -7.69
N LEU A 169 5.27 2.16 -7.89
CA LEU A 169 5.71 1.62 -9.18
C LEU A 169 5.10 0.22 -9.40
N ALA A 170 4.57 -0.01 -10.60
CA ALA A 170 4.10 -1.33 -11.01
C ALA A 170 5.29 -2.27 -11.16
N PHE A 171 5.17 -3.49 -10.64
CA PHE A 171 6.15 -4.53 -10.89
C PHE A 171 6.12 -4.91 -12.38
N PRO A 172 7.27 -4.90 -13.08
CA PRO A 172 7.30 -5.27 -14.50
C PRO A 172 7.01 -6.75 -14.71
N PHE A 173 7.36 -7.58 -13.73
CA PHE A 173 7.13 -9.02 -13.70
C PHE A 173 6.75 -9.45 -12.30
N THR A 174 5.92 -10.49 -12.20
CA THR A 174 5.51 -11.11 -10.94
C THR A 174 5.82 -12.60 -10.95
N SER A 175 5.99 -13.19 -9.76
CA SER A 175 6.15 -14.64 -9.61
C SER A 175 4.89 -15.37 -10.06
N THR A 176 5.06 -16.56 -10.64
CA THR A 176 3.94 -17.45 -11.00
C THR A 176 3.98 -18.74 -10.19
N THR A 177 2.81 -19.23 -9.80
CA THR A 177 2.67 -20.50 -9.07
C THR A 177 3.30 -21.64 -9.88
N GLY A 178 4.21 -22.40 -9.27
CA GLY A 178 5.00 -23.47 -9.89
C GLY A 178 6.16 -22.98 -10.77
N GLY A 179 6.19 -21.69 -11.12
CA GLY A 179 7.12 -21.10 -12.07
C GLY A 179 8.33 -20.40 -11.44
N ALA A 180 8.77 -19.33 -12.11
CA ALA A 180 9.91 -18.54 -11.66
C ALA A 180 9.53 -17.70 -10.42
N ILE A 181 10.43 -17.69 -9.44
CA ILE A 181 10.25 -16.92 -8.21
C ILE A 181 11.08 -15.65 -8.31
N LEU A 182 10.40 -14.52 -8.14
CA LEU A 182 11.01 -13.20 -7.98
C LEU A 182 11.03 -12.83 -6.49
N GLN A 183 12.21 -12.46 -5.99
CA GLN A 183 12.38 -11.95 -4.63
C GLN A 183 12.71 -10.46 -4.66
N LEU A 184 12.21 -9.76 -3.64
CA LEU A 184 12.51 -8.36 -3.39
C LEU A 184 12.99 -8.23 -1.95
N PRO A 185 14.31 -8.14 -1.73
CA PRO A 185 14.86 -7.86 -0.40
C PRO A 185 14.53 -6.42 -0.04
N LEU A 186 13.58 -6.23 0.89
CA LEU A 186 13.15 -4.92 1.39
C LEU A 186 13.81 -4.66 2.74
N PHE A 187 14.20 -3.41 2.99
CA PHE A 187 14.64 -2.97 4.30
C PHE A 187 13.94 -1.67 4.69
N LEU A 188 13.52 -1.64 5.95
CA LEU A 188 13.03 -0.47 6.65
C LEU A 188 13.91 -0.33 7.90
N PHE A 189 14.62 0.79 8.04
CA PHE A 189 15.46 1.03 9.20
C PHE A 189 15.45 2.49 9.57
N GLN A 190 15.67 2.76 10.86
CA GLN A 190 15.85 4.11 11.35
C GLN A 190 17.33 4.51 11.23
N ASN A 191 17.60 5.67 10.65
CA ASN A 191 18.95 6.19 10.53
C ASN A 191 19.44 6.74 11.87
N ILE A 192 20.63 6.30 12.29
CA ILE A 192 21.18 6.54 13.63
C ILE A 192 21.50 8.02 13.93
N HIS A 193 21.66 8.83 12.89
CA HIS A 193 22.06 10.23 13.02
C HIS A 193 20.88 11.19 12.86
N SER A 194 19.92 10.82 12.02
CA SER A 194 18.83 11.72 11.61
C SER A 194 17.45 11.25 12.08
N ASN A 195 17.35 10.05 12.67
CA ASN A 195 16.12 9.38 13.08
C ASN A 195 15.08 9.19 11.96
N ASN A 196 15.44 9.48 10.71
CA ASN A 196 14.62 9.23 9.54
C ASN A 196 14.41 7.73 9.34
N TRP A 197 13.19 7.33 9.02
CA TRP A 197 12.85 5.96 8.63
C TRP A 197 13.12 5.77 7.15
N TRP A 198 14.22 5.10 6.82
CA TRP A 198 14.63 4.84 5.44
C TRP A 198 14.03 3.56 4.90
N LEU A 199 13.55 3.66 3.67
CA LEU A 199 13.12 2.54 2.85
C LEU A 199 14.08 2.34 1.69
N GLY A 200 14.47 1.09 1.49
CA GLY A 200 15.12 0.69 0.26
C GLY A 200 14.96 -0.79 -0.03
N TYR A 201 15.63 -1.21 -1.10
CA TYR A 201 15.69 -2.61 -1.52
C TYR A 201 17.06 -2.97 -2.08
N GLY A 202 17.34 -4.26 -2.13
CA GLY A 202 18.59 -4.79 -2.68
C GLY A 202 19.39 -5.61 -1.67
N GLU A 203 20.52 -6.11 -2.13
CA GLU A 203 21.37 -7.03 -1.38
C GLU A 203 22.84 -6.83 -1.80
N GLY A 204 23.78 -7.21 -0.93
CA GLY A 204 25.21 -7.15 -1.21
C GLY A 204 25.67 -5.73 -1.54
N ASP A 205 26.22 -5.51 -2.73
CA ASP A 205 26.68 -4.18 -3.16
C ASP A 205 25.62 -3.43 -4.00
N HIS A 206 24.41 -3.96 -4.13
CA HIS A 206 23.35 -3.44 -5.00
C HIS A 206 22.17 -2.84 -4.22
N PHE A 207 22.47 -2.12 -3.14
CA PHE A 207 21.47 -1.40 -2.36
C PHE A 207 20.92 -0.17 -3.10
N VAL A 208 19.61 0.01 -3.05
CA VAL A 208 18.90 1.17 -3.59
C VAL A 208 18.05 1.79 -2.50
N ASP A 209 18.40 3.02 -2.10
CA ASP A 209 17.57 3.84 -1.24
C ASP A 209 16.42 4.45 -2.03
N ILE A 210 15.19 4.05 -1.71
CA ILE A 210 13.99 4.62 -2.32
C ILE A 210 13.77 6.03 -1.78
N GLY A 211 13.81 6.19 -0.46
CA GLY A 211 13.54 7.44 0.23
C GLY A 211 13.32 7.22 1.73
N TYR A 212 12.78 8.22 2.41
CA TYR A 212 12.59 8.17 3.86
C TYR A 212 11.35 8.92 4.35
N TRP A 213 10.89 8.57 5.55
CA TRP A 213 9.93 9.35 6.32
C TRP A 213 10.64 10.11 7.44
N PRO A 214 10.44 11.43 7.55
CA PRO A 214 10.95 12.22 8.66
C PRO A 214 10.36 11.77 10.01
N PRO A 215 11.15 11.79 11.09
CA PRO A 215 10.68 11.38 12.41
C PRO A 215 9.55 12.26 12.93
N GLU A 216 9.45 13.52 12.46
CA GLU A 216 8.39 14.46 12.85
C GLU A 216 6.99 14.03 12.42
N LEU A 217 6.88 13.04 11.53
CA LEU A 217 5.59 12.47 11.16
C LEU A 217 5.00 11.56 12.24
N PHE A 218 5.83 11.09 13.18
CA PHE A 218 5.46 10.00 14.07
C PHE A 218 5.47 10.44 15.53
N ASN A 219 4.40 10.09 16.25
CA ASN A 219 4.33 10.31 17.69
C ASN A 219 4.92 9.13 18.49
N GLY A 220 4.78 7.90 17.98
CA GLY A 220 5.15 6.68 18.71
C GLY A 220 6.43 6.00 18.24
N ILE A 221 6.90 6.31 17.02
CA ILE A 221 8.11 5.69 16.44
C ILE A 221 9.19 6.71 16.10
N LYS A 222 9.20 7.86 16.77
CA LYS A 222 10.14 8.94 16.50
C LYS A 222 11.59 8.55 16.79
N ASP A 223 11.82 7.82 17.87
CA ASP A 223 13.16 7.50 18.40
C ASP A 223 13.53 6.02 18.26
N SER A 224 12.54 5.14 18.21
CA SER A 224 12.67 3.71 17.95
C SER A 224 11.29 3.10 17.68
N ALA A 225 11.23 1.87 17.17
CA ALA A 225 9.98 1.13 17.02
C ALA A 225 9.78 0.17 18.21
N PRO A 226 8.78 0.39 19.08
CA PRO A 226 8.51 -0.51 20.21
C PRO A 226 7.88 -1.84 19.75
N ILE A 227 7.23 -1.84 18.60
CA ILE A 227 6.61 -3.00 17.97
C ILE A 227 7.00 -2.98 16.50
N VAL A 228 7.42 -4.14 15.99
CA VAL A 228 7.68 -4.38 14.57
C VAL A 228 6.94 -5.63 14.15
N GLY A 229 6.44 -5.65 12.92
CA GLY A 229 5.67 -6.78 12.43
C GLY A 229 5.67 -6.86 10.92
N TRP A 230 5.24 -8.01 10.43
CA TRP A 230 4.96 -8.25 9.02
C TRP A 230 3.52 -8.70 8.90
N ARG A 231 2.76 -8.10 7.99
CA ARG A 231 1.35 -8.41 7.81
C ARG A 231 0.98 -8.57 6.35
N GLY A 232 -0.17 -9.20 6.13
CA GLY A 232 -0.91 -9.15 4.88
C GLY A 232 -2.34 -8.76 5.18
N GLU A 233 -2.96 -8.02 4.27
CA GLU A 233 -4.36 -7.60 4.38
C GLU A 233 -5.08 -7.89 3.07
N ALA A 234 -6.33 -8.31 3.19
CA ALA A 234 -7.27 -8.43 2.09
C ALA A 234 -8.55 -7.71 2.51
N TYR A 235 -9.08 -6.88 1.62
CA TYR A 235 -10.30 -6.11 1.88
C TYR A 235 -11.33 -6.40 0.78
N ALA A 236 -12.58 -6.54 1.20
CA ALA A 236 -13.74 -6.50 0.33
C ALA A 236 -14.86 -5.68 0.99
N PRO A 237 -15.64 -4.92 0.20
CA PRO A 237 -16.87 -4.30 0.69
C PRO A 237 -17.86 -5.34 1.25
N GLN A 238 -18.77 -4.88 2.11
CA GLN A 238 -19.77 -5.75 2.72
C GLN A 238 -20.60 -6.46 1.63
N GLY A 239 -20.67 -7.80 1.72
CA GLY A 239 -21.41 -8.64 0.77
C GLY A 239 -20.63 -9.04 -0.48
N GLU A 240 -19.44 -8.49 -0.70
CA GLU A 240 -18.52 -8.93 -1.75
C GLU A 240 -17.60 -10.07 -1.27
N LEU A 241 -16.96 -10.75 -2.21
CA LEU A 241 -16.00 -11.81 -1.91
C LEU A 241 -14.61 -11.21 -1.69
N TYR A 242 -13.96 -11.62 -0.61
CA TYR A 242 -12.57 -11.26 -0.35
C TYR A 242 -11.66 -11.78 -1.46
N PRO A 243 -10.69 -10.95 -1.92
CA PRO A 243 -9.74 -11.39 -2.93
C PRO A 243 -8.78 -12.43 -2.37
N GLN A 244 -8.17 -13.20 -3.28
CA GLN A 244 -7.09 -14.12 -2.92
C GLN A 244 -5.85 -13.36 -2.41
N MET A 245 -5.11 -13.97 -1.47
CA MET A 245 -3.84 -13.44 -0.96
C MET A 245 -2.67 -14.34 -1.37
N GLY A 246 -1.55 -13.72 -1.73
CA GLY A 246 -0.33 -14.44 -2.14
C GLY A 246 -0.56 -15.22 -3.45
N THR A 247 -0.46 -16.55 -3.39
CA THR A 247 -0.71 -17.44 -4.53
C THR A 247 -2.17 -17.89 -4.64
N GLY A 248 -3.03 -17.52 -3.68
CA GLY A 248 -4.39 -18.07 -3.55
C GLY A 248 -4.43 -19.44 -2.86
N ASN A 249 -3.29 -20.08 -2.59
CA ASN A 249 -3.23 -21.31 -1.84
C ASN A 249 -3.05 -21.02 -0.35
N LEU A 250 -3.78 -21.76 0.50
CA LEU A 250 -3.45 -21.81 1.92
C LEU A 250 -2.05 -22.41 2.10
N PRO A 251 -1.21 -21.83 2.98
CA PRO A 251 0.07 -22.42 3.29
C PRO A 251 -0.11 -23.79 3.95
N SER A 252 0.84 -24.70 3.72
CA SER A 252 0.95 -25.97 4.43
C SER A 252 2.25 -26.04 5.21
N ARG A 253 2.37 -27.00 6.13
CA ARG A 253 3.64 -27.24 6.82
C ARG A 253 4.79 -27.38 5.81
N PHE A 254 5.95 -26.82 6.14
CA PHE A 254 7.12 -26.79 5.27
C PHE A 254 7.52 -28.20 4.83
N LYS A 255 7.52 -28.42 3.51
CA LYS A 255 7.88 -29.68 2.85
C LYS A 255 9.10 -29.52 1.93
N GLY A 256 10.02 -28.63 2.31
CA GLY A 256 11.20 -28.28 1.53
C GLY A 256 10.93 -27.21 0.46
N SER A 257 11.91 -27.03 -0.43
CA SER A 257 11.94 -25.92 -1.40
C SER A 257 10.74 -25.87 -2.35
N ARG A 258 10.03 -26.99 -2.58
CA ARG A 258 8.80 -27.00 -3.39
C ARG A 258 7.70 -26.10 -2.82
N GLN A 259 7.64 -25.93 -1.50
CA GLN A 259 6.65 -25.06 -0.85
C GLN A 259 6.73 -23.63 -1.38
N SER A 260 7.96 -23.14 -1.60
CA SER A 260 8.22 -21.78 -2.08
C SER A 260 7.70 -21.49 -3.48
N LYS A 261 7.40 -22.54 -4.27
CA LYS A 261 6.83 -22.41 -5.61
C LYS A 261 5.30 -22.29 -5.59
N ILE A 262 4.64 -22.70 -4.53
CA ILE A 262 3.16 -22.82 -4.49
C ILE A 262 2.52 -21.90 -3.44
N THR A 263 3.31 -21.29 -2.57
CA THR A 263 2.84 -20.42 -1.48
C THR A 263 3.72 -19.17 -1.39
N ALA A 264 3.10 -18.04 -1.08
CA ALA A 264 3.83 -16.79 -0.85
C ALA A 264 4.57 -16.84 0.50
N TYR A 265 5.67 -16.12 0.62
CA TYR A 265 6.46 -16.11 1.85
C TYR A 265 7.22 -14.79 2.03
N PHE A 266 7.59 -14.54 3.28
CA PHE A 266 8.75 -13.70 3.63
C PHE A 266 9.80 -14.63 4.20
N ARG A 267 11.06 -14.46 3.79
CA ARG A 267 12.21 -15.21 4.30
C ARG A 267 13.28 -14.25 4.80
N ALA A 268 14.27 -14.77 5.51
CA ALA A 268 15.37 -13.97 6.05
C ALA A 268 14.87 -12.78 6.90
N VAL A 269 13.75 -12.99 7.59
CA VAL A 269 13.11 -11.99 8.44
C VAL A 269 14.03 -11.61 9.59
N ARG A 270 14.26 -10.31 9.77
CA ARG A 270 15.17 -9.77 10.79
C ARG A 270 14.66 -8.46 11.35
N VAL A 271 15.07 -8.17 12.58
CA VAL A 271 14.93 -6.89 13.27
C VAL A 271 16.31 -6.39 13.64
N TYR A 272 16.49 -5.07 13.67
CA TYR A 272 17.72 -4.48 14.19
C TYR A 272 17.55 -4.23 15.69
N ASN A 273 18.51 -4.70 16.48
CA ASN A 273 18.58 -4.36 17.89
C ASN A 273 19.23 -2.98 18.11
N GLU A 274 19.35 -2.57 19.38
CA GLU A 274 19.96 -1.30 19.79
C GLU A 274 21.41 -1.12 19.31
N SER A 275 22.12 -2.22 19.10
CA SER A 275 23.49 -2.22 18.54
C SER A 275 23.51 -2.20 17.00
N TYR A 276 22.37 -2.03 16.34
CA TYR A 276 22.19 -2.08 14.89
C TYR A 276 22.65 -3.40 14.26
N ILE A 277 22.51 -4.50 15.01
CA ILE A 277 22.78 -5.85 14.55
C ILE A 277 21.44 -6.48 14.14
N GLY A 278 21.37 -6.94 12.89
CA GLY A 278 20.22 -7.68 12.37
C GLY A 278 20.13 -9.07 12.99
N VAL A 279 19.12 -9.30 13.82
CA VAL A 279 18.83 -10.57 14.49
C VAL A 279 17.49 -11.11 14.03
N GLY A 280 17.26 -12.42 14.14
CA GLY A 280 15.91 -12.96 13.97
C GLY A 280 14.96 -12.37 15.02
N PRO A 281 13.66 -12.19 14.70
CA PRO A 281 12.70 -11.75 15.70
C PRO A 281 12.68 -12.76 16.87
N TYR A 282 12.53 -12.26 18.08
CA TYR A 282 12.64 -13.07 19.29
C TYR A 282 11.38 -13.94 19.47
N ASP A 283 11.52 -15.26 19.36
CA ASP A 283 10.38 -16.21 19.31
C ASP A 283 9.35 -16.02 20.44
N ARG A 284 9.81 -15.67 21.65
CA ARG A 284 8.92 -15.51 22.81
C ARG A 284 8.02 -14.27 22.75
N SER A 285 8.39 -13.27 21.95
CA SER A 285 7.59 -12.04 21.74
C SER A 285 6.86 -12.03 20.40
N LEU A 286 7.13 -12.99 19.51
CA LEU A 286 6.48 -13.06 18.21
C LEU A 286 5.08 -13.67 18.34
N GLN A 287 4.08 -12.97 17.82
CA GLN A 287 2.70 -13.45 17.77
C GLN A 287 2.26 -13.58 16.32
N SER A 288 1.73 -14.75 15.99
CA SER A 288 1.10 -15.02 14.70
C SER A 288 -0.42 -14.87 14.87
N VAL A 289 -1.01 -14.01 14.05
CA VAL A 289 -2.45 -13.68 14.11
C VAL A 289 -3.08 -13.91 12.74
N THR A 290 -4.30 -14.42 12.72
CA THR A 290 -5.09 -14.63 11.51
C THR A 290 -6.56 -14.46 11.84
N ASP A 291 -7.17 -13.41 11.29
CA ASP A 291 -8.54 -13.03 11.63
C ASP A 291 -9.59 -13.96 10.98
N SER A 292 -9.26 -14.51 9.81
CA SER A 292 -10.15 -15.41 9.05
C SER A 292 -9.39 -16.67 8.59
N PRO A 293 -9.16 -17.65 9.49
CA PRO A 293 -8.29 -18.81 9.24
C PRO A 293 -8.74 -19.73 8.10
N TYR A 294 -10.04 -19.71 7.76
CA TYR A 294 -10.57 -20.46 6.62
C TYR A 294 -10.26 -19.79 5.27
N CYS A 295 -10.07 -18.48 5.27
CA CYS A 295 -9.80 -17.70 4.06
C CYS A 295 -8.31 -17.46 3.83
N PHE A 296 -7.59 -17.19 4.90
CA PHE A 296 -6.17 -16.86 4.91
C PHE A 296 -5.51 -17.58 6.05
N TYR A 297 -4.23 -17.90 5.91
CA TYR A 297 -3.48 -18.49 7.00
C TYR A 297 -2.00 -18.12 6.90
N VAL A 298 -1.29 -18.24 8.02
CA VAL A 298 0.16 -18.08 8.09
C VAL A 298 0.79 -19.23 8.87
N PHE A 299 1.88 -19.79 8.33
CA PHE A 299 2.74 -20.73 9.02
C PHE A 299 4.09 -20.08 9.27
N ASP A 300 4.40 -19.83 10.54
CA ASP A 300 5.65 -19.24 10.99
C ASP A 300 6.68 -20.32 11.35
N TYR A 301 7.93 -20.07 10.94
CA TYR A 301 9.09 -20.90 11.25
C TYR A 301 10.23 -20.00 11.75
N PRO A 302 10.56 -20.06 13.05
CA PRO A 302 11.68 -19.31 13.63
C PRO A 302 13.00 -19.48 12.89
N TYR A 303 13.27 -20.70 12.45
CA TYR A 303 14.48 -21.04 11.72
C TYR A 303 14.29 -22.33 10.93
N ILE A 304 14.74 -22.35 9.67
CA ILE A 304 14.84 -23.57 8.85
C ILE A 304 16.30 -23.92 8.58
N ASP A 305 17.03 -23.03 7.90
CA ASP A 305 18.46 -23.14 7.57
C ASP A 305 19.05 -21.75 7.23
N ASP A 306 20.32 -21.68 6.83
CA ASP A 306 21.01 -20.41 6.53
C ASP A 306 20.40 -19.62 5.35
N TYR A 307 19.70 -20.31 4.44
CA TYR A 307 19.05 -19.72 3.28
C TYR A 307 17.68 -19.15 3.63
N TRP A 308 16.86 -19.94 4.32
CA TRP A 308 15.51 -19.54 4.73
C TRP A 308 15.51 -18.61 5.94
N ARG A 309 16.37 -18.89 6.92
CA ARG A 309 16.40 -18.31 8.27
C ARG A 309 14.98 -18.30 8.87
N HIS A 310 14.60 -17.20 9.55
CA HIS A 310 13.22 -16.97 9.94
C HIS A 310 12.37 -16.74 8.69
N VAL A 311 11.35 -17.57 8.52
CA VAL A 311 10.46 -17.56 7.36
C VAL A 311 9.03 -17.78 7.81
N PHE A 312 8.10 -17.07 7.18
CA PHE A 312 6.69 -17.41 7.28
C PHE A 312 6.07 -17.53 5.91
N PHE A 313 5.23 -18.56 5.75
CA PHE A 313 4.45 -18.81 4.54
C PHE A 313 3.03 -18.32 4.77
N TYR A 314 2.48 -17.59 3.80
CA TYR A 314 1.15 -17.00 3.92
C TYR A 314 0.39 -17.10 2.60
N GLY A 315 -0.94 -16.96 2.71
CA GLY A 315 -1.83 -16.87 1.57
C GLY A 315 -3.19 -17.47 1.87
N GLY A 316 -4.00 -17.54 0.83
CA GLY A 316 -5.30 -18.20 0.88
C GLY A 316 -6.24 -17.73 -0.23
N PRO A 317 -7.31 -18.48 -0.50
CA PRO A 317 -8.18 -18.26 -1.66
C PRO A 317 -9.07 -17.01 -1.53
N GLY A 318 -9.22 -16.46 -0.32
CA GLY A 318 -10.27 -15.48 -0.05
C GLY A 318 -11.65 -16.12 -0.11
N GLY A 319 -12.65 -15.37 -0.58
CA GLY A 319 -14.05 -15.82 -0.65
C GLY A 319 -14.93 -15.20 0.43
N LYS A 320 -15.77 -16.01 1.08
CA LYS A 320 -16.65 -15.55 2.16
C LYS A 320 -15.91 -15.63 3.49
N CYS A 321 -15.36 -14.50 3.87
CA CYS A 321 -14.74 -14.18 5.15
C CYS A 321 -15.65 -13.14 5.82
#